data_AF-A0A8C1S0X0-F1
#
_entry.id   AF-A0A8C1S0X0-F1
#
_cell.length_a   1.000
_cell.length_b   1.000
_cell.length_c   1.000
_cell.angle_alpha   90.00
_cell.angle_beta   90.00
_cell.angle_gamma   90.00
#
_symmetry.space_group_name_H-M   'P 1'
#
loop_
_entity.id
_entity.type
_entity.pdbx_description
1 polymer ?
#
loop_
_entity_poly.entity_id
_entity_poly.type
_entity_poly.pdbx_seq_one_letter_code
_entity_poly.pdbx_strand_id
1 'polypeptide(L)'
;MDRSTFSQQVESVERNVAFLQQEHRILLSGLRLEIRNLKKRCNELSCELSERPPVKSQEDIELEEELLQARLLETEQHLAEQESMLVELRAELRKKGALASALQARLRDEERRFLEELKRRSHKITTLSRDLRKQTDLAAQLSFQLHSAQFRLYHQTEDYEEEDEEEEDEGGTMQESEWTANSPWTSPVTAESPRQSRASGRVRRSERVRECVPRERVLGPEEARPMPDPALFLYPFRHRLLPLHRSLGGHWREGGLSRMPEARIGRFRDRPLREDIGPETTEL
;
A
#
# COMPACT_ATOMS: atom_id res chain seq x y z
N MET A 1 118.05 -12.08 -54.40
CA MET A 1 118.04 -11.04 -53.35
C MET A 1 117.21 -9.81 -53.80
N ASP A 2 116.05 -10.07 -54.40
CA ASP A 2 114.73 -9.82 -53.79
C ASP A 2 114.34 -8.36 -53.49
N ARG A 3 114.53 -7.45 -54.47
CA ARG A 3 113.87 -6.13 -54.47
C ARG A 3 112.34 -6.21 -54.53
N SER A 4 111.80 -7.27 -55.15
CA SER A 4 110.36 -7.50 -55.28
C SER A 4 109.68 -7.84 -53.94
N THR A 5 110.36 -8.57 -53.06
CA THR A 5 109.82 -8.95 -51.73
C THR A 5 109.77 -7.75 -50.78
N PHE A 6 110.76 -6.86 -50.85
CA PHE A 6 110.77 -5.61 -50.09
C PHE A 6 109.64 -4.66 -50.51
N SER A 7 109.41 -4.50 -51.82
CA SER A 7 108.27 -3.71 -52.34
C SER A 7 106.93 -4.27 -51.83
N GLN A 8 106.77 -5.60 -51.85
CA GLN A 8 105.57 -6.26 -51.38
C GLN A 8 105.34 -6.10 -49.86
N GLN A 9 106.41 -6.07 -49.07
CA GLN A 9 106.35 -5.76 -47.63
C GLN A 9 105.94 -4.32 -47.36
N VAL A 10 106.50 -3.35 -48.09
CA VAL A 10 106.12 -1.92 -47.96
C VAL A 10 104.63 -1.75 -48.30
N GLU A 11 104.18 -2.30 -49.42
CA GLU A 11 102.75 -2.27 -49.78
C GLU A 11 101.86 -2.98 -48.74
N SER A 12 102.34 -4.06 -48.12
CA SER A 12 101.59 -4.74 -47.04
C SER A 12 101.47 -3.86 -45.79
N VAL A 13 102.53 -3.17 -45.41
CA VAL A 13 102.51 -2.25 -44.26
C VAL A 13 101.61 -1.04 -44.56
N GLU A 14 101.66 -0.49 -45.78
CA GLU A 14 100.78 0.60 -46.20
C GLU A 14 99.30 0.20 -46.15
N ARG A 15 98.95 -1.02 -46.59
CA ARG A 15 97.59 -1.56 -46.45
C ARG A 15 97.19 -1.73 -44.98
N ASN A 16 98.10 -2.22 -44.12
CA ASN A 16 97.84 -2.37 -42.69
C ASN A 16 97.66 -1.00 -41.99
N VAL A 17 98.45 0.00 -42.36
CA VAL A 17 98.31 1.37 -41.85
C VAL A 17 97.00 1.98 -42.32
N ALA A 18 96.62 1.82 -43.58
CA ALA A 18 95.33 2.28 -44.10
C ALA A 18 94.16 1.59 -43.38
N PHE A 19 94.29 0.29 -43.09
CA PHE A 19 93.31 -0.47 -42.32
C PHE A 19 93.18 0.07 -40.89
N LEU A 20 94.27 0.24 -40.16
CA LEU A 20 94.26 0.81 -38.81
C LEU A 20 93.71 2.25 -38.79
N GLN A 21 94.05 3.05 -39.79
CA GLN A 21 93.48 4.39 -39.94
C GLN A 21 91.97 4.35 -40.17
N GLN A 22 91.49 3.38 -40.94
CA GLN A 22 90.06 3.16 -41.17
C GLN A 22 89.36 2.68 -39.90
N GLU A 23 89.92 1.72 -39.17
CA GLU A 23 89.39 1.25 -37.89
C GLU A 23 89.34 2.37 -36.84
N HIS A 24 90.41 3.17 -36.74
CA HIS A 24 90.45 4.30 -35.82
C HIS A 24 89.37 5.35 -36.17
N ARG A 25 89.14 5.62 -37.46
CA ARG A 25 88.04 6.50 -37.90
C ARG A 25 86.68 5.93 -37.53
N ILE A 26 86.46 4.63 -37.69
CA ILE A 26 85.21 3.96 -37.31
C ILE A 26 84.99 4.06 -35.80
N LEU A 27 86.01 3.72 -34.99
CA LEU A 27 85.93 3.80 -33.53
C LEU A 27 85.63 5.22 -33.05
N LEU A 28 86.35 6.23 -33.56
CA LEU A 28 86.10 7.63 -33.22
C LEU A 28 84.69 8.08 -33.61
N SER A 29 84.17 7.61 -34.74
CA SER A 29 82.79 7.92 -35.15
C SER A 29 81.75 7.25 -34.22
N GLY A 30 81.98 6.01 -33.80
CA GLY A 30 81.14 5.29 -32.85
C GLY A 30 81.11 5.96 -31.48
N LEU A 31 82.27 6.30 -30.92
CA LEU A 31 82.37 7.01 -29.64
C LEU A 31 81.68 8.38 -29.68
N ARG A 32 81.79 9.12 -30.80
CA ARG A 32 81.07 10.39 -30.97
C ARG A 32 79.55 10.19 -30.95
N LEU A 33 79.04 9.11 -31.53
CA LEU A 33 77.61 8.79 -31.49
C LEU A 33 77.16 8.39 -30.08
N GLU A 34 77.95 7.58 -29.37
CA GLU A 34 77.66 7.20 -27.98
C GLU A 34 77.64 8.41 -27.06
N ILE A 35 78.62 9.30 -27.15
CA ILE A 35 78.64 10.56 -26.40
C ILE A 35 77.39 11.39 -26.71
N ARG A 36 76.97 11.44 -27.98
CA ARG A 36 75.74 12.16 -28.37
C ARG A 36 74.50 11.50 -27.77
N ASN A 37 74.41 10.18 -27.79
CA ASN A 37 73.29 9.43 -27.23
C ASN A 37 73.23 9.57 -25.70
N LEU A 38 74.38 9.51 -25.01
CA LEU A 38 74.46 9.73 -23.58
C LEU A 38 74.01 11.15 -23.22
N LYS A 39 74.52 12.16 -23.93
CA LYS A 39 74.10 13.56 -23.75
C LYS A 39 72.60 13.71 -23.96
N LYS A 40 72.04 13.08 -25.00
CA LYS A 40 70.59 13.11 -25.24
C LYS A 40 69.83 12.50 -24.07
N ARG A 41 70.23 11.32 -23.57
CA ARG A 41 69.55 10.67 -22.44
C ARG A 41 69.71 11.42 -21.12
N CYS A 42 70.88 12.01 -20.87
CA CYS A 42 71.08 12.90 -19.73
C CYS A 42 70.17 14.11 -19.81
N ASN A 43 70.01 14.72 -20.99
CA ASN A 43 69.07 15.81 -21.19
C ASN A 43 67.62 15.36 -20.99
N GLU A 44 67.21 14.21 -21.55
CA GLU A 44 65.86 13.64 -21.37
C GLU A 44 65.53 13.43 -19.89
N LEU A 45 66.43 12.78 -19.13
CA LEU A 45 66.27 12.60 -17.69
C LEU A 45 66.26 13.93 -16.91
N SER A 46 67.03 14.91 -17.36
CA SER A 46 67.05 16.24 -16.72
C SER A 46 65.73 16.97 -16.96
N CYS A 47 65.14 16.85 -18.15
CA CYS A 47 63.80 17.35 -18.45
C CYS A 47 62.74 16.64 -17.61
N GLU A 48 62.74 15.30 -17.56
CA GLU A 48 61.80 14.50 -16.75
C GLU A 48 61.86 14.87 -15.26
N LEU A 49 63.05 15.13 -14.72
CA LEU A 49 63.21 15.56 -13.34
C LEU A 49 62.72 17.00 -13.12
N SER A 50 62.87 17.89 -14.10
CA SER A 50 62.35 19.26 -14.03
C SER A 50 60.84 19.36 -14.21
N GLU A 51 60.24 18.42 -14.94
CA GLU A 51 58.78 18.31 -15.13
C GLU A 51 58.10 17.61 -13.95
N ARG A 52 58.84 16.81 -13.18
CA ARG A 52 58.33 16.21 -11.96
C ARG A 52 57.96 17.33 -10.98
N PRO A 53 56.71 17.38 -10.48
CA PRO A 53 56.35 18.36 -9.47
C PRO A 53 57.29 18.19 -8.27
N PRO A 54 57.63 19.30 -7.57
CA PRO A 54 58.45 19.20 -6.38
C PRO A 54 57.81 18.17 -5.45
N VAL A 55 58.62 17.23 -4.96
CA VAL A 55 58.18 16.30 -3.92
C VAL A 55 57.58 17.17 -2.81
N LYS A 56 56.29 16.96 -2.50
CA LYS A 56 55.59 17.67 -1.42
C LYS A 56 56.51 17.66 -0.21
N SER A 57 56.70 18.81 0.43
CA SER A 57 57.54 18.87 1.60
C SER A 57 56.96 17.93 2.67
N GLN A 58 57.82 17.40 3.55
CA GLN A 58 57.37 16.53 4.64
C GLN A 58 56.24 17.19 5.45
N GLU A 59 56.32 18.51 5.62
CA GLU A 59 55.30 19.34 6.29
C GLU A 59 53.98 19.37 5.52
N ASP A 60 54.00 19.47 4.18
CA ASP A 60 52.77 19.43 3.36
C ASP A 60 52.05 18.08 3.49
N ILE A 61 52.83 16.99 3.62
CA ILE A 61 52.29 15.63 3.80
C ILE A 61 51.64 15.52 5.17
N GLU A 62 52.30 15.99 6.23
CA GLU A 62 51.77 15.98 7.60
C GLU A 62 50.47 16.79 7.71
N LEU A 63 50.39 17.98 7.09
CA LEU A 63 49.16 18.78 7.05
C LEU A 63 48.03 18.08 6.30
N GLU A 64 48.34 17.39 5.19
CA GLU A 64 47.35 16.62 4.45
C GLU A 64 46.85 15.41 5.25
N GLU A 65 47.73 14.74 5.98
CA GLU A 65 47.38 13.66 6.90
C GLU A 65 46.48 14.15 8.03
N GLU A 66 46.80 15.27 8.68
CA GLU A 66 45.96 15.88 9.72
C GLU A 66 44.57 16.25 9.20
N LEU A 67 44.49 16.84 8.00
CA LEU A 67 43.21 17.18 7.36
C LEU A 67 42.37 15.93 7.08
N LEU A 68 43.01 14.87 6.57
CA LEU A 68 42.33 13.61 6.29
C LEU A 68 41.87 12.93 7.57
N GLN A 69 42.68 12.95 8.62
CA GLN A 69 42.30 12.46 9.94
C GLN A 69 41.11 13.21 10.51
N ALA A 70 41.10 14.55 10.42
CA ALA A 70 39.96 15.36 10.85
C ALA A 70 38.68 14.98 10.10
N ARG A 71 38.76 14.84 8.77
CA ARG A 71 37.61 14.38 7.95
C ARG A 71 37.15 12.98 8.32
N LEU A 72 38.07 12.05 8.56
CA LEU A 72 37.72 10.69 8.98
C LEU A 72 36.95 10.71 10.30
N LEU A 73 37.44 11.45 11.29
CA LEU A 73 36.78 11.61 12.59
C LEU A 73 35.37 12.22 12.45
N GLU A 74 35.20 13.26 11.62
CA GLU A 74 33.89 13.84 11.32
C GLU A 74 32.93 12.81 10.72
N THR A 75 33.42 12.01 9.75
CA THR A 75 32.58 10.97 9.12
C THR A 75 32.23 9.84 10.10
N GLU A 76 33.14 9.46 10.99
CA GLU A 76 32.91 8.46 12.02
C GLU A 76 31.86 8.95 13.03
N GLN A 77 31.93 10.21 13.45
CA GLN A 77 30.92 10.82 14.33
C GLN A 77 29.55 10.82 13.67
N HIS A 78 29.45 11.26 12.41
CA HIS A 78 28.19 11.24 11.67
C HIS A 78 27.62 9.83 11.50
N LEU A 79 28.48 8.84 11.27
CA LEU A 79 28.05 7.44 11.18
C LEU A 79 27.51 6.95 12.54
N ALA A 80 28.20 7.25 13.64
CA ALA A 80 27.76 6.88 14.98
C ALA A 80 26.42 7.54 15.37
N GLU A 81 26.22 8.81 15.00
CA GLU A 81 24.93 9.50 15.15
C GLU A 81 23.83 8.82 14.34
N GLN A 82 24.09 8.45 13.08
CA GLN A 82 23.10 7.74 12.27
C GLN A 82 22.76 6.36 12.85
N GLU A 83 23.76 5.62 13.35
CA GLU A 83 23.54 4.34 13.98
C GLU A 83 22.68 4.44 15.25
N SER A 84 22.93 5.45 16.09
CA SER A 84 22.12 5.68 17.29
C SER A 84 20.67 6.02 16.94
N MET A 85 20.46 6.93 15.98
CA MET A 85 19.14 7.27 15.45
C MET A 85 18.41 6.05 14.88
N LEU A 86 19.10 5.18 14.13
CA LEU A 86 18.50 3.94 13.61
C LEU A 86 18.11 2.97 14.73
N VAL A 87 18.90 2.85 15.79
CA VAL A 87 18.58 2.02 16.96
C VAL A 87 17.34 2.54 17.67
N GLU A 88 17.22 3.85 17.87
CA GLU A 88 16.05 4.49 18.48
C GLU A 88 14.80 4.27 17.62
N LEU A 89 14.87 4.52 16.31
CA LEU A 89 13.76 4.29 15.38
C LEU A 89 13.31 2.83 15.39
N ARG A 90 14.25 1.87 15.43
CA ARG A 90 13.92 0.44 15.57
C ARG A 90 13.26 0.14 16.91
N ALA A 91 13.67 0.78 18.00
CA ALA A 91 13.03 0.61 19.30
C ALA A 91 11.60 1.17 19.32
N GLU A 92 11.37 2.33 18.71
CA GLU A 92 10.02 2.89 18.54
C GLU A 92 9.12 2.01 17.67
N LEU A 93 9.65 1.48 16.58
CA LEU A 93 8.90 0.57 15.71
C LEU A 93 8.47 -0.68 16.48
N ARG A 94 9.35 -1.25 17.31
CA ARG A 94 9.01 -2.38 18.19
C ARG A 94 7.92 -2.01 19.19
N LYS A 95 8.00 -0.84 19.84
CA LYS A 95 6.97 -0.35 20.77
C LYS A 95 5.62 -0.20 20.07
N LYS A 96 5.59 0.44 18.91
CA LYS A 96 4.37 0.63 18.09
C LYS A 96 3.80 -0.71 17.62
N GLY A 97 4.66 -1.64 17.20
CA GLY A 97 4.26 -3.01 16.83
C GLY A 97 3.63 -3.77 17.99
N ALA A 98 4.21 -3.68 19.20
CA ALA A 98 3.63 -4.28 20.40
C ALA A 98 2.24 -3.70 20.72
N LEU A 99 2.08 -2.37 20.67
CA LEU A 99 0.79 -1.71 20.89
C LEU A 99 -0.26 -2.14 19.85
N ALA A 100 0.11 -2.18 18.57
CA ALA A 100 -0.78 -2.64 17.50
C ALA A 100 -1.23 -4.09 17.72
N SER A 101 -0.31 -4.98 18.11
CA SER A 101 -0.64 -6.38 18.41
C SER A 101 -1.57 -6.53 19.62
N ALA A 102 -1.36 -5.72 20.68
CA ALA A 102 -2.20 -5.72 21.86
C ALA A 102 -3.62 -5.22 21.56
N LEU A 103 -3.74 -4.16 20.76
CA LEU A 103 -5.04 -3.65 20.30
C LEU A 103 -5.76 -4.69 19.42
N GLN A 104 -5.03 -5.34 18.51
CA GLN A 104 -5.60 -6.39 17.67
C GLN A 104 -6.12 -7.58 18.49
N ALA A 105 -5.38 -8.00 19.52
CA ALA A 105 -5.82 -9.06 20.43
C ALA A 105 -7.08 -8.64 21.20
N ARG A 106 -7.11 -7.42 21.74
CA ARG A 106 -8.29 -6.88 22.44
C ARG A 106 -9.53 -6.83 21.56
N LEU A 107 -9.41 -6.34 20.33
CA LEU A 107 -10.52 -6.30 19.37
C LEU A 107 -11.06 -7.70 19.07
N ARG A 108 -10.18 -8.68 18.88
CA ARG A 108 -10.58 -10.09 18.68
C ARG A 108 -11.28 -10.67 19.91
N ASP A 109 -10.83 -10.34 21.11
CA ASP A 109 -11.47 -10.80 22.34
C ASP A 109 -12.82 -10.14 22.58
N GLU A 110 -12.95 -8.84 22.26
CA GLU A 110 -14.23 -8.14 22.28
C GLU A 110 -15.20 -8.75 21.26
N GLU A 111 -14.76 -9.03 20.03
CA GLU A 111 -15.56 -9.72 19.00
C GLU A 111 -16.07 -11.09 19.48
N ARG A 112 -15.19 -11.90 20.08
CA ARG A 112 -15.57 -13.19 20.68
C ARG A 112 -16.65 -13.02 21.75
N ARG A 113 -16.48 -12.05 22.66
CA ARG A 113 -17.46 -11.75 23.72
C ARG A 113 -18.81 -11.31 23.14
N PHE A 114 -18.81 -10.43 22.14
CA PHE A 114 -20.05 -10.00 21.49
C PHE A 114 -20.79 -11.17 20.82
N LEU A 115 -20.06 -12.09 20.18
CA LEU A 115 -20.67 -13.28 19.57
C LEU A 115 -21.25 -14.23 20.62
N GLU A 116 -20.58 -14.42 21.76
CA GLU A 116 -21.11 -15.21 22.86
C GLU A 116 -22.38 -14.59 23.45
N GLU A 117 -22.38 -13.27 23.67
CA GLU A 117 -23.57 -12.55 24.13
C GLU A 117 -24.72 -12.66 23.13
N LEU A 118 -24.44 -12.50 21.84
CA LEU A 118 -25.44 -12.64 20.79
C LEU A 118 -26.04 -14.05 20.79
N LYS A 119 -25.21 -15.09 20.91
CA LYS A 119 -25.66 -16.49 21.03
C LYS A 119 -26.53 -16.70 22.26
N ARG A 120 -26.12 -16.20 23.43
CA ARG A 120 -26.91 -16.29 24.68
C ARG A 120 -28.27 -15.61 24.55
N ARG A 121 -28.31 -14.38 24.00
CA ARG A 121 -29.55 -13.62 23.79
C ARG A 121 -30.46 -14.29 22.76
N SER A 122 -29.90 -14.78 21.66
CA SER A 122 -30.64 -15.55 20.66
C SER A 122 -31.29 -16.78 21.30
N HIS A 123 -30.54 -17.56 22.09
CA HIS A 123 -31.09 -18.71 22.80
C HIS A 123 -32.25 -18.31 23.73
N LYS A 124 -32.09 -17.25 24.52
CA LYS A 124 -33.15 -16.71 25.40
C LYS A 124 -34.39 -16.27 24.63
N ILE A 125 -34.23 -15.64 23.46
CA ILE A 125 -35.36 -15.28 22.59
C ILE A 125 -36.06 -16.56 22.14
N THR A 126 -35.32 -17.59 21.69
CA THR A 126 -35.95 -18.85 21.26
C THR A 126 -36.69 -19.57 22.38
N THR A 127 -36.22 -19.51 23.63
CA THR A 127 -36.93 -20.12 24.76
C THR A 127 -38.22 -19.37 25.05
N LEU A 128 -38.16 -18.03 25.15
CA LEU A 128 -39.34 -17.20 25.37
C LEU A 128 -40.36 -17.31 24.24
N SER A 129 -39.93 -17.37 22.97
CA SER A 129 -40.82 -17.58 21.83
C SER A 129 -41.52 -18.94 21.89
N ARG A 130 -40.85 -20.00 22.34
CA ARG A 130 -41.48 -21.31 22.56
C ARG A 130 -42.52 -21.24 23.67
N ASP A 131 -42.22 -20.56 24.78
CA ASP A 131 -43.15 -20.45 25.90
C ASP A 131 -44.37 -19.60 25.54
N LEU A 132 -44.18 -18.50 24.80
CA LEU A 132 -45.28 -17.70 24.27
C LEU A 132 -46.15 -18.52 23.31
N ARG A 133 -45.54 -19.33 22.42
CA ARG A 133 -46.29 -20.22 21.53
C ARG A 133 -47.13 -21.25 22.31
N LYS A 134 -46.58 -21.88 23.34
CA LYS A 134 -47.35 -22.78 24.22
C LYS A 134 -48.54 -22.07 24.86
N GLN A 135 -48.36 -20.83 25.32
CA GLN A 135 -49.44 -20.02 25.88
C GLN A 135 -50.50 -19.70 24.83
N THR A 136 -50.11 -19.37 23.59
CA THR A 136 -51.04 -19.16 22.47
C THR A 136 -51.82 -20.44 22.14
N ASP A 137 -51.15 -21.60 22.12
CA ASP A 137 -51.80 -22.88 21.84
C ASP A 137 -52.82 -23.23 22.94
N LEU A 138 -52.49 -23.02 24.21
CA LEU A 138 -53.43 -23.20 25.32
C LEU A 138 -54.61 -22.22 25.26
N ALA A 139 -54.35 -20.95 24.95
CA ALA A 139 -55.41 -19.95 24.79
C ALA A 139 -56.37 -20.33 23.64
N ALA A 140 -55.85 -20.85 22.52
CA ALA A 140 -56.65 -21.33 21.41
C ALA A 140 -57.46 -22.59 21.77
N GLN A 141 -56.91 -23.50 22.57
CA GLN A 141 -57.65 -24.66 23.08
C GLN A 141 -58.81 -24.23 23.99
N LEU A 142 -58.57 -23.30 24.92
CA LEU A 142 -59.60 -22.78 25.80
C LEU A 142 -60.66 -21.99 25.03
N SER A 143 -60.29 -21.20 24.02
CA SER A 143 -61.28 -20.51 23.18
C SER A 143 -62.13 -21.49 22.37
N PHE A 144 -61.53 -22.55 21.83
CA PHE A 144 -62.29 -23.63 21.19
C PHE A 144 -63.25 -24.33 22.17
N GLN A 145 -62.79 -24.62 23.39
CA GLN A 145 -63.66 -25.19 24.43
C GLN A 145 -64.83 -24.26 24.78
N LEU A 146 -64.57 -22.97 24.96
CA LEU A 146 -65.62 -21.97 25.22
C LEU A 146 -66.61 -21.87 24.06
N HIS A 147 -66.14 -21.77 22.83
CA HIS A 147 -67.02 -21.76 21.65
C HIS A 147 -67.83 -23.06 21.53
N SER A 148 -67.23 -24.23 21.81
CA SER A 148 -67.98 -25.50 21.81
C SER A 148 -69.02 -25.60 22.92
N ALA A 149 -68.77 -24.98 24.09
CA ALA A 149 -69.74 -24.90 25.17
C ALA A 149 -70.88 -23.94 24.82
N GLN A 150 -70.56 -22.75 24.30
CA GLN A 150 -71.55 -21.79 23.79
C GLN A 150 -72.42 -22.41 22.70
N PHE A 151 -71.81 -23.10 21.73
CA PHE A 151 -72.52 -23.76 20.64
C PHE A 151 -73.51 -24.82 21.15
N ARG A 152 -73.10 -25.63 22.15
CA ARG A 152 -74.00 -26.62 22.78
C ARG A 152 -75.16 -25.97 23.54
N LEU A 153 -74.91 -24.88 24.25
CA LEU A 153 -75.96 -24.15 24.97
C LEU A 153 -76.95 -23.49 24.00
N TYR A 154 -76.43 -22.90 22.92
CA TYR A 154 -77.24 -22.24 21.89
C TYR A 154 -78.16 -23.22 21.16
N HIS A 155 -77.64 -24.38 20.75
CA HIS A 155 -78.49 -25.43 20.16
C HIS A 155 -79.51 -26.00 21.15
N GLN A 156 -79.15 -26.16 22.43
CA GLN A 156 -80.13 -26.58 23.44
C GLN A 156 -81.28 -25.58 23.56
N THR A 157 -81.01 -24.26 23.52
CA THR A 157 -82.08 -23.25 23.55
C THR A 157 -82.95 -23.25 22.29
N GLU A 158 -82.38 -23.48 21.10
CA GLU A 158 -83.17 -23.61 19.86
C GLU A 158 -84.06 -24.87 19.89
N ASP A 159 -83.56 -26.01 20.41
CA ASP A 159 -84.37 -27.24 20.54
C ASP A 159 -85.56 -27.05 21.50
N TYR A 160 -85.42 -26.21 22.54
CA TYR A 160 -86.54 -25.86 23.44
C TYR A 160 -87.53 -24.87 22.81
N GLU A 161 -87.06 -23.94 21.98
CA GLU A 161 -87.94 -23.01 21.26
C GLU A 161 -88.71 -23.73 20.13
N GLU A 162 -88.14 -24.74 19.47
CA GLU A 162 -88.85 -25.58 18.49
C GLU A 162 -89.88 -26.54 19.13
N GLU A 163 -89.66 -27.06 20.34
CA GLU A 163 -90.65 -27.88 21.08
C GLU A 163 -91.83 -27.03 21.63
N ASP A 164 -91.59 -25.76 22.00
CA ASP A 164 -92.67 -24.83 22.39
C ASP A 164 -93.45 -24.29 21.17
N GLU A 165 -92.86 -24.24 19.97
CA GLU A 165 -93.59 -23.89 18.73
C GLU A 165 -94.48 -25.02 18.17
N GLU A 166 -94.30 -26.29 18.58
CA GLU A 166 -95.25 -27.39 18.24
C GLU A 166 -96.49 -27.44 19.16
N GLU A 167 -96.51 -26.71 20.30
CA GLU A 167 -97.69 -26.55 21.18
C GLU A 167 -98.34 -25.15 21.14
N GLU A 168 -97.95 -24.27 20.21
CA GLU A 168 -98.59 -22.97 20.01
C GLU A 168 -99.16 -22.79 18.59
N ASP A 169 -100.13 -23.63 18.21
CA ASP A 169 -101.17 -23.25 17.24
C ASP A 169 -102.45 -22.82 17.98
N GLU A 170 -102.36 -21.74 18.77
CA GLU A 170 -103.45 -20.79 18.99
C GLU A 170 -102.98 -19.60 19.85
N GLY A 171 -102.81 -18.44 19.21
CA GLY A 171 -103.15 -17.17 19.87
C GLY A 171 -102.00 -16.20 20.17
N GLY A 172 -101.50 -15.56 19.12
CA GLY A 172 -101.71 -14.12 19.01
C GLY A 172 -100.68 -13.16 19.64
N THR A 173 -100.37 -12.17 18.80
CA THR A 173 -99.98 -10.78 19.12
C THR A 173 -98.49 -10.53 19.29
N MET A 174 -97.95 -9.94 18.23
CA MET A 174 -96.71 -9.17 18.19
C MET A 174 -96.44 -8.37 19.47
N GLN A 175 -95.24 -8.54 20.00
CA GLN A 175 -94.52 -7.46 20.64
C GLN A 175 -93.03 -7.61 20.37
N GLU A 176 -92.54 -6.86 19.38
CA GLU A 176 -91.11 -6.62 19.16
C GLU A 176 -90.48 -6.17 20.48
N SER A 177 -89.71 -7.07 21.10
CA SER A 177 -88.79 -6.70 22.16
C SER A 177 -87.43 -6.50 21.52
N GLU A 178 -87.11 -5.22 21.27
CA GLU A 178 -85.77 -4.77 20.91
C GLU A 178 -84.76 -5.33 21.92
N TRP A 179 -84.02 -6.36 21.51
CA TRP A 179 -82.76 -6.75 22.14
C TRP A 179 -81.79 -5.59 21.97
N THR A 180 -81.84 -4.65 22.90
CA THR A 180 -80.81 -3.64 23.07
C THR A 180 -79.53 -4.36 23.43
N ALA A 181 -78.66 -4.47 22.44
CA ALA A 181 -77.26 -4.89 22.56
C ALA A 181 -76.51 -3.90 23.48
N ASN A 182 -76.72 -4.02 24.79
CA ASN A 182 -75.94 -3.33 25.79
C ASN A 182 -74.69 -4.15 26.06
N SER A 183 -73.66 -3.88 25.25
CA SER A 183 -72.29 -4.25 25.53
C SER A 183 -71.72 -3.28 26.58
N PRO A 184 -71.31 -3.72 27.77
CA PRO A 184 -70.44 -2.93 28.63
C PRO A 184 -69.00 -3.41 28.37
N TRP A 185 -68.32 -2.77 27.43
CA TRP A 185 -66.86 -2.81 27.40
C TRP A 185 -66.34 -2.05 28.62
N THR A 186 -66.12 -2.74 29.73
CA THR A 186 -65.37 -2.22 30.86
C THR A 186 -63.88 -2.44 30.62
N SER A 187 -63.23 -1.43 30.04
CA SER A 187 -61.80 -1.23 30.29
C SER A 187 -61.63 -0.49 31.61
N PRO A 188 -60.76 -0.91 32.54
CA PRO A 188 -60.22 -0.01 33.53
C PRO A 188 -58.99 0.66 32.94
N VAL A 189 -58.94 2.00 33.01
CA VAL A 189 -57.76 2.79 33.39
C VAL A 189 -58.16 4.25 33.30
N THR A 190 -58.16 4.93 34.44
CA THR A 190 -57.45 6.20 34.55
C THR A 190 -57.20 6.54 36.01
N ALA A 191 -55.93 6.60 36.37
CA ALA A 191 -55.45 7.35 37.51
C ALA A 191 -54.69 8.57 36.95
N GLU A 192 -55.15 9.74 37.39
CA GLU A 192 -54.43 10.98 37.66
C GLU A 192 -54.01 11.93 36.51
N SER A 193 -54.54 13.15 36.67
CA SER A 193 -54.10 14.49 36.20
C SER A 193 -52.67 14.79 36.75
N PRO A 194 -51.84 15.75 36.24
CA PRO A 194 -52.33 17.08 35.85
C PRO A 194 -51.54 17.95 34.83
N ARG A 195 -52.20 19.08 34.51
CA ARG A 195 -51.69 20.40 34.11
C ARG A 195 -51.27 20.66 32.66
N GLN A 196 -52.02 21.60 32.08
CA GLN A 196 -51.68 22.44 30.95
C GLN A 196 -50.36 23.20 31.18
N SER A 197 -49.46 23.16 30.20
CA SER A 197 -48.79 24.37 29.73
C SER A 197 -48.44 24.22 28.25
N ARG A 198 -48.78 25.28 27.51
CA ARG A 198 -48.67 25.39 26.05
C ARG A 198 -47.19 25.49 25.64
N ALA A 199 -46.77 24.66 24.70
CA ALA A 199 -45.66 25.00 23.81
C ALA A 199 -45.88 24.38 22.43
N SER A 200 -45.92 25.28 21.46
CA SER A 200 -46.04 25.06 20.02
C SER A 200 -44.92 24.18 19.48
N GLY A 201 -45.24 23.22 18.60
CA GLY A 201 -44.25 22.41 17.90
C GLY A 201 -44.89 21.34 17.02
N ARG A 202 -45.11 21.67 15.75
CA ARG A 202 -45.66 20.78 14.73
C ARG A 202 -44.92 19.42 14.67
N VAL A 203 -45.70 18.36 14.79
CA VAL A 203 -45.68 17.13 13.97
C VAL A 203 -44.37 16.82 13.24
N ARG A 204 -43.58 15.89 13.77
CA ARG A 204 -42.90 14.81 13.02
C ARG A 204 -42.76 13.56 13.90
N ARG A 205 -43.80 12.72 13.89
CA ARG A 205 -43.76 11.35 14.43
C ARG A 205 -43.47 10.39 13.29
N SER A 206 -42.20 10.05 13.08
CA SER A 206 -41.75 8.77 12.49
C SER A 206 -40.22 8.81 12.28
N GLU A 207 -39.44 8.44 13.31
CA GLU A 207 -38.05 7.92 13.20
C GLU A 207 -37.40 7.90 14.60
N ARG A 208 -37.80 6.98 15.48
CA ARG A 208 -37.04 6.71 16.72
C ARG A 208 -37.08 5.24 17.12
N VAL A 209 -36.88 4.33 16.16
CA VAL A 209 -36.77 2.87 16.46
C VAL A 209 -35.58 2.23 15.73
N ARG A 210 -34.66 3.01 15.12
CA ARG A 210 -33.49 2.47 14.42
C ARG A 210 -32.20 3.23 14.72
N GLU A 211 -31.97 3.60 15.98
CA GLU A 211 -30.72 4.24 16.42
C GLU A 211 -29.72 3.27 17.09
N CYS A 212 -29.97 1.94 17.09
CA CYS A 212 -29.07 0.96 17.70
C CYS A 212 -28.06 0.31 16.74
N VAL A 213 -27.92 0.83 15.52
CA VAL A 213 -26.83 0.40 14.61
C VAL A 213 -26.07 1.65 14.22
N PRO A 214 -24.77 1.76 14.58
CA PRO A 214 -23.91 2.78 14.02
C PRO A 214 -23.99 2.65 12.49
N ARG A 215 -24.62 3.63 11.82
CA ARG A 215 -24.55 3.77 10.37
C ARG A 215 -23.19 4.36 10.03
N GLU A 216 -22.14 3.59 10.31
CA GLU A 216 -20.84 3.84 9.73
C GLU A 216 -20.99 3.62 8.23
N ARG A 217 -20.94 4.70 7.46
CA ARG A 217 -20.74 4.60 6.02
C ARG A 217 -19.33 4.04 5.87
N VAL A 218 -19.21 2.72 5.77
CA VAL A 218 -17.98 2.05 5.36
C VAL A 218 -17.71 2.53 3.94
N LEU A 219 -16.96 3.63 3.81
CA LEU A 219 -16.24 3.90 2.60
C LEU A 219 -15.31 2.71 2.46
N GLY A 220 -15.57 1.87 1.46
CA GLY A 220 -14.63 0.82 1.08
C GLY A 220 -13.25 1.43 0.83
N PRO A 221 -12.19 0.61 0.80
CA PRO A 221 -10.85 1.10 0.56
C PRO A 221 -10.86 2.05 -0.64
N GLU A 222 -10.31 3.25 -0.45
CA GLU A 222 -10.20 4.27 -1.50
C GLU A 222 -9.60 3.58 -2.74
N GLU A 223 -10.29 3.68 -3.87
CA GLU A 223 -9.89 3.03 -5.11
C GLU A 223 -8.46 3.44 -5.42
N ALA A 224 -7.56 2.46 -5.51
CA ALA A 224 -6.13 2.69 -5.58
C ALA A 224 -5.84 3.57 -6.79
N ARG A 225 -5.45 4.83 -6.54
CA ARG A 225 -5.04 5.74 -7.62
C ARG A 225 -3.86 5.07 -8.35
N PRO A 226 -3.88 5.00 -9.69
CA PRO A 226 -2.78 4.42 -10.43
C PRO A 226 -1.49 5.14 -10.06
N MET A 227 -0.45 4.38 -9.74
CA MET A 227 0.83 4.98 -9.36
C MET A 227 1.35 5.87 -10.50
N PRO A 228 1.98 7.02 -10.18
CA PRO A 228 2.64 7.82 -11.19
C PRO A 228 3.72 6.99 -11.89
N ASP A 229 3.83 7.17 -13.21
CA ASP A 229 4.73 6.39 -14.06
C ASP A 229 6.18 6.47 -13.54
N PRO A 230 6.80 5.33 -13.14
CA PRO A 230 8.17 5.30 -12.65
C PRO A 230 9.19 5.77 -13.70
N ALA A 231 8.83 5.78 -14.98
CA ALA A 231 9.69 6.31 -16.04
C ALA A 231 10.05 7.78 -15.82
N LEU A 232 9.23 8.57 -15.11
CA LEU A 232 9.55 9.97 -14.76
C LEU A 232 10.78 10.12 -13.85
N PHE A 233 11.17 9.05 -13.15
CA PHE A 233 12.33 9.05 -12.25
C PHE A 233 13.58 8.42 -12.87
N LEU A 234 13.43 7.73 -14.01
CA LEU A 234 14.51 6.98 -14.66
C LEU A 234 15.15 7.74 -15.83
N TYR A 235 14.59 8.87 -16.25
CA TYR A 235 15.23 9.77 -17.20
C TYR A 235 15.95 10.91 -16.48
N PRO A 236 17.26 11.13 -16.73
CA PRO A 236 17.94 12.33 -16.26
C PRO A 236 17.23 13.54 -16.87
N PHE A 237 16.68 14.40 -16.01
CA PHE A 237 16.00 15.64 -16.38
C PHE A 237 16.88 16.48 -17.31
N ARG A 238 16.70 16.31 -18.61
CA ARG A 238 17.09 17.30 -19.61
C ARG A 238 15.78 17.76 -20.23
N HIS A 239 15.52 19.06 -20.08
CA HIS A 239 14.35 19.80 -20.57
C HIS A 239 13.17 19.94 -19.58
N ARG A 240 13.39 20.70 -18.51
CA ARG A 240 12.39 21.66 -18.00
C ARG A 240 12.97 23.06 -18.00
N LEU A 241 13.02 23.68 -19.19
CA LEU A 241 12.92 25.13 -19.31
C LEU A 241 11.45 25.43 -19.58
N LEU A 242 10.66 25.57 -18.52
CA LEU A 242 9.44 26.37 -18.58
C LEU A 242 9.39 27.27 -17.33
N PRO A 243 9.13 28.58 -17.48
CA PRO A 243 9.17 29.53 -16.39
C PRO A 243 8.09 29.24 -15.35
N LEU A 244 8.51 29.07 -14.10
CA LEU A 244 7.61 29.01 -12.95
C LEU A 244 7.25 30.45 -12.56
N HIS A 245 6.12 30.97 -13.08
CA HIS A 245 5.36 32.02 -12.41
C HIS A 245 3.95 32.15 -13.03
N ARG A 246 2.93 31.61 -12.36
CA ARG A 246 1.59 32.21 -12.38
C ARG A 246 0.83 31.81 -11.12
N SER A 247 0.67 32.82 -10.27
CA SER A 247 -0.24 32.98 -9.13
C SER A 247 -1.42 31.99 -9.08
N LEU A 248 -1.55 31.27 -7.96
CA LEU A 248 -2.85 30.87 -7.42
C LEU A 248 -3.57 32.15 -6.93
N GLY A 249 -4.24 32.82 -7.87
CA GLY A 249 -5.32 33.78 -7.61
C GLY A 249 -6.57 33.18 -8.23
N GLY A 250 -7.62 32.96 -7.42
CA GLY A 250 -8.82 32.24 -7.84
C GLY A 250 -9.63 32.99 -8.90
N HIS A 251 -10.49 32.27 -9.63
CA HIS A 251 -11.91 32.59 -9.77
C HIS A 251 -12.65 31.46 -10.49
N TRP A 252 -13.95 31.42 -10.26
CA TRP A 252 -14.94 30.45 -10.70
C TRP A 252 -15.33 30.56 -12.19
N ARG A 253 -15.88 29.45 -12.72
CA ARG A 253 -16.84 29.33 -13.85
C ARG A 253 -16.27 29.73 -15.24
N GLU A 254 -16.64 29.19 -16.41
CA GLU A 254 -17.84 28.52 -16.92
C GLU A 254 -17.52 27.97 -18.34
N GLY A 255 -18.08 26.80 -18.70
CA GLY A 255 -18.49 26.43 -20.07
C GLY A 255 -17.44 26.06 -21.14
N GLY A 256 -17.73 24.99 -21.91
CA GLY A 256 -17.28 24.90 -23.30
C GLY A 256 -16.83 23.52 -23.81
N LEU A 257 -17.72 22.83 -24.52
CA LEU A 257 -17.55 21.56 -25.23
C LEU A 257 -16.62 21.64 -26.46
N SER A 258 -15.84 20.59 -26.74
CA SER A 258 -15.58 20.01 -28.08
C SER A 258 -14.51 18.90 -27.98
N ARG A 259 -14.82 17.62 -28.20
CA ARG A 259 -14.93 16.89 -29.49
C ARG A 259 -13.54 16.55 -30.11
N MET A 260 -13.16 15.28 -29.91
CA MET A 260 -12.28 14.34 -30.66
C MET A 260 -11.94 14.70 -32.13
N PRO A 261 -10.84 14.19 -32.77
CA PRO A 261 -10.60 12.74 -32.90
C PRO A 261 -9.17 12.18 -33.10
N GLU A 262 -9.17 10.83 -33.13
CA GLU A 262 -8.19 9.80 -33.44
C GLU A 262 -7.17 10.08 -34.57
N ALA A 263 -5.96 9.55 -34.43
CA ALA A 263 -5.17 9.07 -35.57
C ALA A 263 -4.19 7.94 -35.18
N ARG A 264 -4.17 6.92 -36.04
CA ARG A 264 -3.47 5.63 -35.99
C ARG A 264 -2.03 5.75 -36.49
N ILE A 265 -1.07 5.11 -35.81
CA ILE A 265 0.21 4.61 -36.36
C ILE A 265 0.61 3.45 -35.40
N GLY A 266 0.93 2.22 -35.76
CA GLY A 266 1.43 1.56 -36.97
C GLY A 266 2.39 0.48 -36.44
N ARG A 267 1.94 -0.78 -36.29
CA ARG A 267 2.76 -1.87 -35.74
C ARG A 267 3.61 -2.48 -36.85
N PHE A 268 4.93 -2.34 -36.78
CA PHE A 268 5.85 -3.29 -37.40
C PHE A 268 6.30 -4.30 -36.35
N ARG A 269 5.99 -5.58 -36.59
CA ARG A 269 6.50 -6.73 -35.84
C ARG A 269 7.61 -7.35 -36.68
N ASP A 270 8.85 -7.22 -36.23
CA ASP A 270 9.94 -8.08 -36.67
C ASP A 270 9.95 -9.36 -35.83
N ARG A 271 10.18 -10.46 -36.53
CA ARG A 271 10.19 -11.85 -36.08
C ARG A 271 11.61 -12.21 -35.63
N PRO A 272 11.85 -12.83 -34.47
CA PRO A 272 13.18 -13.35 -34.17
C PRO A 272 13.35 -14.77 -34.73
N LEU A 273 14.52 -14.96 -35.35
CA LEU A 273 15.16 -16.23 -35.64
C LEU A 273 15.45 -16.95 -34.32
N ARG A 274 15.12 -18.24 -34.27
CA ARG A 274 15.52 -19.17 -33.21
C ARG A 274 16.95 -19.63 -33.52
N GLU A 275 17.88 -19.42 -32.59
CA GLU A 275 19.13 -20.18 -32.54
C GLU A 275 19.19 -20.88 -31.18
N ASP A 276 19.30 -22.20 -31.26
CA ASP A 276 19.44 -23.15 -30.16
C ASP A 276 20.88 -23.12 -29.64
N ILE A 277 21.07 -23.02 -28.32
CA ILE A 277 22.16 -23.72 -27.63
C ILE A 277 21.66 -24.11 -26.22
N GLY A 278 21.43 -25.40 -26.03
CA GLY A 278 21.38 -26.04 -24.72
C GLY A 278 22.30 -27.27 -24.76
N PRO A 279 23.19 -27.45 -23.77
CA PRO A 279 23.99 -28.66 -23.64
C PRO A 279 23.23 -29.68 -22.79
N GLU A 280 23.47 -30.98 -23.02
CA GLU A 280 23.49 -32.06 -22.02
C GLU A 280 23.32 -33.42 -22.72
N THR A 281 24.31 -34.30 -22.56
CA THR A 281 24.13 -35.55 -21.81
C THR A 281 25.45 -36.31 -21.81
N THR A 282 26.02 -36.38 -20.61
CA THR A 282 27.02 -37.36 -20.20
C THR A 282 26.26 -38.53 -19.57
N GLU A 283 26.85 -39.71 -19.66
CA GLU A 283 26.62 -40.91 -18.83
C GLU A 283 25.72 -42.04 -19.39
N LEU A 284 26.44 -43.11 -19.75
CA LEU A 284 26.17 -44.56 -19.70
C LEU A 284 25.16 -45.19 -20.67
#